data_AF-A0A954U4R3-F1
#
_entry.id   AF-A0A954U4R3-F1
#
_cell.length_a   1.000
_cell.length_b   1.000
_cell.length_c   1.000
_cell.angle_alpha   90.00
_cell.angle_beta   90.00
_cell.angle_gamma   90.00
#
_symmetry.space_group_name_H-M   'P 1'
#
loop_
_entity.id
_entity.type
_entity.pdbx_description
1 polymer ?
#
loop_
_entity_poly.entity_id
_entity_poly.type
_entity_poly.pdbx_seq_one_letter_code
_entity_poly.pdbx_strand_id
1 'polypeptide(L)' 'MGHPDKLADQISDGILDALLAQDPMSRVACETMVTTGIAIVAGEITTKAVVDYTDVVRNVIRDVGYTDDEMGICAD' A
#
# COMPACT_ATOMS: atom_id res chain seq x y z
N MET A 1 7.06 14.13 5.65
CA MET A 1 5.68 13.71 5.96
C MET A 1 4.83 13.87 4.72
N GLY A 2 4.28 12.75 4.22
CA GLY A 2 3.40 12.75 3.06
C GLY A 2 2.00 13.26 3.43
N HIS A 3 1.25 13.75 2.44
CA HIS A 3 -0.18 13.98 2.63
C HIS A 3 -0.89 12.61 2.63
N PRO A 4 -1.90 12.34 3.50
CA PRO A 4 -2.56 11.03 3.58
C PRO A 4 -3.13 10.52 2.24
N ASP A 5 -3.68 11.41 1.41
CA ASP A 5 -4.09 11.08 0.03
C ASP A 5 -2.93 10.54 -0.82
N LYS A 6 -1.75 11.17 -0.72
CA LYS A 6 -0.55 10.70 -1.43
C LYS A 6 0.06 9.45 -0.83
N LEU A 7 -0.15 9.19 0.45
CA LEU A 7 0.20 7.91 1.05
C LEU A 7 -0.70 6.80 0.50
N ALA A 8 -2.01 7.04 0.39
CA ALA A 8 -2.95 6.10 -0.22
C ALA A 8 -2.57 5.80 -1.68
N ASP A 9 -2.29 6.83 -2.49
CA ASP A 9 -1.80 6.67 -3.88
C ASP A 9 -0.56 5.76 -3.93
N GLN A 10 0.45 6.04 -3.09
CA GLN A 10 1.70 5.28 -3.07
C GLN A 10 1.52 3.84 -2.60
N ILE A 11 0.59 3.56 -1.69
CA ILE A 11 0.27 2.19 -1.27
C ILE A 11 -0.37 1.42 -2.43
N SER A 12 -1.35 2.03 -3.12
CA SER A 12 -1.98 1.42 -4.29
C SER A 12 -0.97 1.14 -5.41
N ASP A 13 -0.09 2.09 -5.70
CA ASP A 13 0.98 1.92 -6.70
C ASP A 13 2.02 0.86 -6.27
N GLY A 14 2.40 0.83 -5.00
CA GLY A 14 3.32 -0.19 -4.47
C GLY A 14 2.78 -1.61 -4.61
N ILE A 15 1.47 -1.80 -4.41
CA ILE A 15 0.80 -3.08 -4.65
C ILE A 15 0.76 -3.41 -6.15
N LEU A 16 0.41 -2.44 -7.00
CA LEU A 16 0.44 -2.61 -8.46
C LEU A 16 1.83 -3.07 -8.93
N ASP A 17 2.88 -2.41 -8.48
CA ASP A 17 4.27 -2.70 -8.85
C ASP A 17 4.70 -4.10 -8.37
N ALA A 18 4.39 -4.45 -7.12
CA ALA A 18 4.71 -5.77 -6.57
C ALA A 18 4.05 -6.91 -7.36
N LEU A 19 2.81 -6.70 -7.81
CA LEU A 19 2.08 -7.65 -8.64
C LEU A 19 2.63 -7.72 -10.06
N LEU A 20 2.86 -6.59 -10.72
CA LEU A 20 3.39 -6.53 -12.09
C LEU A 20 4.82 -7.07 -12.20
N ALA A 21 5.63 -6.94 -11.14
CA ALA A 21 6.98 -7.48 -11.09
C ALA A 21 7.01 -9.02 -11.17
N GLN A 22 5.97 -9.70 -10.67
CA GLN A 22 5.85 -11.17 -10.69
C GLN A 22 4.97 -11.67 -11.82
N ASP A 23 3.88 -10.97 -12.13
CA ASP A 23 2.94 -11.30 -13.21
C ASP A 23 2.61 -10.04 -14.03
N PRO A 24 3.31 -9.82 -15.16
CA PRO A 24 3.08 -8.66 -16.03
C PRO A 24 1.67 -8.58 -16.64
N MET A 25 0.89 -9.67 -16.58
CA MET A 25 -0.50 -9.70 -17.08
C MET A 25 -1.53 -9.43 -15.98
N SER A 26 -1.08 -9.02 -14.78
CA SER A 26 -1.95 -8.66 -13.67
C SER A 26 -2.94 -7.55 -14.07
N ARG A 27 -4.20 -7.73 -13.70
CA ARG A 27 -5.22 -6.67 -13.76
C ARG A 27 -5.53 -6.24 -12.34
N VAL A 28 -5.28 -4.97 -12.04
CA VAL A 28 -5.27 -4.43 -10.69
C VAL A 28 -6.12 -3.17 -10.65
N ALA A 29 -7.22 -3.23 -9.91
CA ALA A 29 -7.94 -2.06 -9.42
C ALA A 29 -7.76 -2.05 -7.91
N CYS A 30 -6.69 -1.41 -7.43
CA CYS A 30 -6.33 -1.36 -6.01
C CYS A 30 -6.61 0.03 -5.46
N GLU A 31 -7.53 0.10 -4.50
CA GLU A 31 -7.93 1.33 -3.83
C GLU A 31 -7.43 1.29 -2.39
N THR A 32 -6.87 2.41 -1.92
CA THR A 32 -6.39 2.53 -0.55
C THR A 32 -7.10 3.68 0.17
N MET A 33 -7.61 3.41 1.36
CA MET A 33 -8.08 4.43 2.30
C MET A 33 -7.16 4.44 3.51
N VAL A 34 -6.66 5.62 3.87
CA VAL A 34 -5.82 5.80 5.07
C VAL A 34 -6.52 6.72 6.05
N THR A 35 -6.58 6.30 7.31
CA THR A 35 -7.05 7.12 8.43
C THR A 35 -6.25 6.76 9.70
N THR A 36 -6.61 7.33 10.84
CA THR A 36 -5.87 7.14 12.10
C THR A 36 -5.69 5.66 12.44
N GLY A 37 -4.43 5.22 12.49
CA GLY A 37 -4.03 3.87 12.88
C GLY A 37 -4.38 2.76 11.89
N ILE A 38 -4.92 3.06 10.71
CA ILE A 38 -5.34 2.02 9.76
C ILE A 38 -5.19 2.44 8.29
N ALA A 39 -4.68 1.50 7.50
CA ALA A 39 -4.77 1.51 6.05
C ALA A 39 -5.69 0.36 5.61
N ILE A 40 -6.69 0.68 4.81
CA ILE A 40 -7.62 -0.29 4.23
C ILE A 40 -7.31 -0.39 2.75
N VAL A 41 -6.92 -1.59 2.32
CA VAL A 41 -6.71 -1.92 0.90
C VAL A 41 -7.95 -2.67 0.41
N ALA A 42 -8.51 -2.23 -0.71
CA ALA A 42 -9.72 -2.79 -1.31
C ALA A 42 -9.64 -2.79 -2.85
N GLY A 43 -10.62 -3.42 -3.49
CA GLY A 43 -10.78 -3.46 -4.95
C GLY A 43 -10.62 -4.87 -5.52
N GLU A 44 -10.33 -4.96 -6.82
CA GLU A 44 -10.31 -6.21 -7.57
C GLU A 44 -8.94 -6.47 -8.19
N ILE A 45 -8.37 -7.64 -7.86
CA ILE A 45 -7.08 -8.10 -8.40
C ILE A 45 -7.29 -9.44 -9.10
N THR A 46 -6.84 -9.54 -10.34
CA THR A 46 -6.68 -10.81 -11.07
C THR A 46 -5.19 -10.97 -11.42
N THR A 47 -4.53 -11.94 -10.82
CA THR A 47 -3.08 -12.15 -10.96
C THR A 47 -2.70 -13.60 -10.61
N LYS A 48 -1.53 -14.05 -11.07
CA LYS A 48 -0.84 -15.26 -10.59
C LYS A 48 0.26 -14.97 -9.57
N ALA A 49 0.58 -13.70 -9.33
CA ALA A 49 1.57 -13.29 -8.36
C ALA A 49 1.16 -13.71 -6.94
N VAL A 50 2.16 -13.99 -6.10
CA VAL A 50 1.96 -14.24 -4.68
C VAL A 50 2.71 -13.15 -3.92
N VAL A 51 1.94 -12.19 -3.40
CA VAL A 51 2.46 -11.00 -2.72
C VAL A 51 1.89 -10.97 -1.31
N ASP A 52 2.74 -10.64 -0.33
CA ASP A 52 2.28 -10.23 0.99
C ASP A 52 1.92 -8.75 0.95
N TYR A 53 0.62 -8.47 0.87
CA TYR A 53 0.12 -7.10 0.81
C TYR A 53 0.44 -6.30 2.07
N THR A 54 0.49 -6.95 3.23
CA THR A 54 0.77 -6.28 4.51
C THR A 54 2.19 -5.75 4.52
N ASP A 55 3.15 -6.56 4.07
CA ASP A 55 4.55 -6.15 4.00
C ASP A 55 4.75 -5.00 3.00
N VAL A 56 4.10 -5.04 1.83
CA VAL A 56 4.14 -3.95 0.85
C VAL A 56 3.61 -2.66 1.45
N VAL A 57 2.41 -2.70 2.07
CA VAL A 57 1.78 -1.53 2.71
C VAL A 57 2.70 -0.94 3.79
N ARG A 58 3.24 -1.78 4.67
CA ARG A 58 4.12 -1.33 5.77
C ARG A 58 5.41 -0.74 5.26
N ASN A 59 6.01 -1.32 4.22
CA ASN A 59 7.22 -0.79 3.61
C ASN A 59 6.97 0.60 3.00
N VAL A 60 5.87 0.78 2.27
CA VAL A 60 5.50 2.10 1.74
C VAL A 60 5.29 3.12 2.86
N ILE A 61 4.55 2.77 3.91
CA ILE A 61 4.32 3.66 5.07
C ILE A 61 5.67 4.06 5.72
N ARG A 62 6.59 3.10 5.87
CA ARG A 62 7.94 3.32 6.42
C ARG A 62 8.79 4.22 5.53
N ASP A 63 8.78 4.00 4.22
CA ASP A 63 9.56 4.76 3.24
C ASP A 63 9.09 6.21 3.13
N VAL A 64 7.79 6.47 3.30
CA VAL A 64 7.23 7.83 3.41
C VAL A 64 7.61 8.51 4.74
N GLY A 65 7.94 7.72 5.76
CA GLY A 65 8.48 8.17 7.05
C GLY A 65 7.54 8.07 8.24
N TYR A 66 6.39 7.38 8.12
CA TYR A 66 5.44 7.18 9.22
C TYR A 66 5.90 6.03 10.12
N THR A 67 6.69 6.36 11.15
CA THR A 67 7.41 5.40 12.02
C THR A 67 7.20 5.66 13.51
N ASP A 68 6.23 6.50 13.86
CA ASP A 68 5.87 6.86 15.22
C ASP A 68 4.34 6.99 15.32
N ASP A 69 3.75 6.43 16.37
CA ASP A 69 2.29 6.45 16.62
C ASP A 69 1.73 7.88 16.71
N GLU A 70 2.53 8.86 17.14
CA GLU A 70 2.11 10.26 17.23
C GLU A 70 1.86 10.90 15.85
N MET A 71 2.31 10.26 14.76
CA MET A 71 2.12 10.75 13.40
C MET A 71 0.73 10.42 12.82
N GLY A 72 -0.13 9.76 13.61
CA GLY A 72 -1.50 9.38 13.25
C GLY A 72 -1.60 8.03 12.55
N ILE A 73 -0.53 7.55 11.91
CA ILE A 73 -0.36 6.17 11.46
C ILE A 73 1.12 5.78 11.60
N CYS A 74 1.38 4.51 11.92
CA CYS A 74 2.71 3.94 12.04
C CYS A 74 2.81 2.69 11.17
N ALA A 75 3.99 2.45 10.58
CA ALA A 75 4.26 1.25 9.78
C ALA A 75 4.30 -0.04 10.61
N ASP A 76 4.62 0.04 11.91
CA ASP A 76 4.95 -1.09 12.76
C ASP A 76 3.88 -1.36 13.83
#